data_AF-A0A2N5FAU0-F1
#
_entry.id   AF-A0A2N5FAU0-F1
#
_cell.length_a   1.000
_cell.length_b   1.000
_cell.length_c   1.000
_cell.angle_alpha   90.00
_cell.angle_beta   90.00
_cell.angle_gamma   90.00
#
_symmetry.space_group_name_H-M   'P 1'
#
loop_
_entity.id
_entity.type
_entity.pdbx_description
1 polymer ?
#
loop_
_entity_poly.entity_id
_entity_poly.type
_entity_poly.pdbx_seq_one_letter_code
_entity_poly.pdbx_strand_id
1 'polypeptide(L)'
;MREIFSQFVAYMIVYMEIAIANIISLPDEYGVEHLTDFLLYLEETDDHPSRVKYQFIMQAWELLAYVKKEQLPTAGNPLYESFNISVDGIVYEHRLAYVGYLHKQPIYELRISLEPFNWYFRATFFPAYHEGKLFYCFVFPFEKDPRSPVDPTDEFKELTYQVLMNLRSNRQKYEQFFRE
;
A
#
# COMPACT_ATOMS: atom_id res chain seq x y z
N MET A 1 -39.03 8.04 -23.10
CA MET A 1 -38.11 8.63 -22.11
C MET A 1 -38.06 7.90 -20.76
N ARG A 2 -38.53 6.63 -20.66
CA ARG A 2 -38.46 5.81 -19.44
C ARG A 2 -37.47 4.64 -19.51
N GLU A 3 -36.86 4.39 -20.67
CA GLU A 3 -35.92 3.26 -20.86
C GLU A 3 -34.45 3.63 -20.70
N ILE A 4 -34.08 4.92 -20.74
CA ILE A 4 -32.68 5.35 -20.58
C ILE A 4 -32.27 5.43 -19.09
N PHE A 5 -33.23 5.67 -18.19
CA PHE A 5 -32.97 5.68 -16.74
C PHE A 5 -32.73 4.28 -16.17
N SER A 6 -33.20 3.22 -16.83
CA SER A 6 -33.02 1.84 -16.37
C SER A 6 -31.62 1.28 -16.66
N GLN A 7 -30.95 1.74 -17.72
CA GLN A 7 -29.57 1.32 -18.01
C GLN A 7 -28.54 2.06 -17.16
N PHE A 8 -28.82 3.31 -16.76
CA PHE A 8 -27.93 4.06 -15.86
C PHE A 8 -27.90 3.48 -14.45
N VAL A 9 -29.05 3.01 -13.92
CA VAL A 9 -29.07 2.32 -12.62
C VAL A 9 -28.50 0.90 -12.74
N ALA A 10 -28.65 0.22 -13.87
CA ALA A 10 -28.04 -1.09 -14.10
C ALA A 10 -26.50 -1.03 -14.26
N TYR A 11 -25.92 0.09 -14.71
CA TYR A 11 -24.46 0.31 -14.71
C TYR A 11 -23.92 0.89 -13.39
N MET A 12 -24.80 1.41 -12.52
CA MET A 12 -24.46 1.71 -11.12
C MET A 12 -24.57 0.49 -10.21
N ILE A 13 -24.91 -0.68 -10.78
CA ILE A 13 -24.65 -2.02 -10.24
C ILE A 13 -23.43 -2.59 -10.99
N VAL A 14 -22.41 -1.78 -11.24
CA VAL A 14 -21.07 -2.31 -11.49
C VAL A 14 -20.47 -2.45 -10.10
N TYR A 15 -20.57 -3.68 -9.58
CA TYR A 15 -19.84 -4.20 -8.43
C TYR A 15 -19.34 -3.14 -7.44
N MET A 16 -20.04 -2.98 -6.31
CA MET A 16 -19.29 -2.88 -5.06
C MET A 16 -18.47 -4.18 -4.99
N GLU A 17 -17.30 -4.19 -5.63
CA GLU A 17 -16.32 -5.23 -5.39
C GLU A 17 -16.07 -5.15 -3.89
N ILE A 18 -16.44 -6.22 -3.19
CA ILE A 18 -16.04 -6.36 -1.80
C ILE A 18 -14.52 -6.43 -1.86
N ALA A 19 -13.82 -5.55 -1.13
CA ALA A 19 -12.37 -5.57 -1.03
C ALA A 19 -11.89 -7.02 -0.82
N ILE A 20 -10.96 -7.46 -1.65
CA ILE A 20 -10.45 -8.83 -1.65
C ILE A 20 -9.48 -9.04 -0.48
N ALA A 21 -8.76 -7.97 -0.11
CA ALA A 21 -7.80 -7.95 0.98
C ALA A 21 -8.06 -6.78 1.93
N ASN A 22 -7.87 -7.01 3.22
CA ASN A 22 -7.73 -5.95 4.21
C ASN A 22 -6.29 -5.42 4.20
N ILE A 23 -6.10 -4.13 4.41
CA ILE A 23 -4.76 -3.53 4.50
C ILE A 23 -4.51 -3.10 5.93
N ILE A 24 -3.40 -3.56 6.50
CA ILE A 24 -3.05 -3.29 7.89
C ILE A 24 -1.59 -2.85 7.99
N SER A 25 -1.33 -2.01 8.99
CA SER A 25 0.02 -1.68 9.47
C SER A 25 0.34 -2.63 10.62
N LEU A 26 1.50 -3.28 10.56
CA LEU A 26 2.00 -4.12 11.65
C LEU A 26 3.21 -3.45 12.31
N PRO A 27 3.34 -3.54 13.64
CA PRO A 27 4.54 -3.09 14.32
C PRO A 27 5.73 -4.00 14.04
N ASP A 28 6.92 -3.46 14.23
CA ASP A 28 8.17 -4.23 14.18
C ASP A 28 8.32 -5.23 15.36
N GLU A 29 9.49 -5.86 15.45
CA GLU A 29 9.80 -6.78 16.54
C GLU A 29 9.79 -6.12 17.93
N TYR A 30 9.99 -4.80 18.01
CA TYR A 30 10.01 -4.00 19.23
C TYR A 30 8.65 -3.37 19.57
N GLY A 31 7.68 -3.41 18.66
CA GLY A 31 6.34 -2.86 18.87
C GLY A 31 6.13 -1.46 18.27
N VAL A 32 7.03 -0.98 17.41
CA VAL A 32 6.94 0.34 16.78
C VAL A 32 6.15 0.25 15.47
N GLU A 33 5.14 1.10 15.31
CA GLU A 33 4.26 1.16 14.12
C GLU A 33 4.74 2.20 13.10
N HIS A 34 5.91 1.98 12.51
CA HIS A 34 6.60 2.94 11.62
C HIS A 34 5.71 3.53 10.53
N LEU A 35 4.85 2.72 9.91
CA LEU A 35 3.94 3.18 8.86
C LEU A 35 2.78 4.02 9.40
N THR A 36 2.21 3.61 10.53
CA THR A 36 1.14 4.38 11.20
C THR A 36 1.69 5.74 11.60
N ASP A 37 2.87 5.79 12.23
CA ASP A 37 3.54 7.02 12.63
C ASP A 37 3.85 7.93 11.43
N PHE A 38 4.28 7.36 10.30
CA PHE A 38 4.55 8.12 9.08
C PHE A 38 3.27 8.72 8.47
N LEU A 39 2.16 7.98 8.47
CA LEU A 39 0.88 8.48 7.96
C LEU A 39 0.31 9.58 8.84
N LEU A 40 0.39 9.41 10.16
CA LEU A 40 0.02 10.46 11.12
C LEU A 40 0.85 11.71 10.91
N TYR A 41 2.17 11.58 10.72
CA TYR A 41 3.02 12.72 10.39
C TYR A 41 2.54 13.46 9.12
N LEU A 42 2.20 12.74 8.05
CA LEU A 42 1.68 13.37 6.82
C LEU A 42 0.31 14.02 7.01
N GLU A 43 -0.55 13.43 7.84
CA GLU A 43 -1.89 13.95 8.14
C GLU A 43 -1.85 15.20 9.04
N GLU A 44 -0.97 15.20 10.06
CA GLU A 44 -0.80 16.30 11.00
C GLU A 44 0.00 17.47 10.41
N THR A 45 0.82 17.21 9.39
CA THR A 45 1.54 18.28 8.68
C THR A 45 0.58 18.97 7.71
N ASP A 46 0.04 20.12 8.13
CA ASP A 46 -0.94 20.90 7.36
C ASP A 46 -0.30 21.70 6.20
N ASP A 47 0.37 21.00 5.29
CA ASP A 47 0.87 21.55 4.04
C ASP A 47 0.33 20.78 2.82
N HIS A 48 0.22 21.49 1.72
CA HIS A 48 -0.35 20.95 0.49
C HIS A 48 0.42 19.71 -0.04
N PRO A 49 1.77 19.73 -0.15
CA PRO A 49 2.54 18.53 -0.47
C PRO A 49 2.23 17.32 0.43
N SER A 50 2.16 17.49 1.75
CA SER A 50 1.87 16.39 2.69
C SER A 50 0.46 15.81 2.47
N ARG A 51 -0.55 16.65 2.25
CA ARG A 51 -1.90 16.20 1.88
C ARG A 51 -1.92 15.42 0.57
N VAL A 52 -1.17 15.88 -0.45
CA VAL A 52 -1.04 15.18 -1.74
C VAL A 52 -0.37 13.82 -1.56
N LYS A 53 0.74 13.75 -0.81
CA LYS A 53 1.44 12.50 -0.49
C LYS A 53 0.54 11.50 0.23
N TYR A 54 -0.17 11.95 1.27
CA TYR A 54 -1.10 11.11 2.04
C TYR A 54 -2.20 10.53 1.14
N GLN A 55 -2.86 11.36 0.35
CA GLN A 55 -3.91 10.93 -0.58
C GLN A 55 -3.40 9.93 -1.62
N PHE A 56 -2.17 10.12 -2.14
CA PHE A 56 -1.55 9.14 -3.02
C PHE A 56 -1.29 7.80 -2.33
N ILE A 57 -0.94 7.76 -1.04
CA ILE A 57 -0.78 6.49 -0.32
C ILE A 57 -2.14 5.81 -0.12
N MET A 58 -3.14 6.57 0.33
CA MET A 58 -4.49 6.04 0.62
C MET A 58 -5.19 5.49 -0.62
N GLN A 59 -5.19 6.24 -1.74
CA GLN A 59 -5.79 5.79 -2.99
C GLN A 59 -5.19 4.46 -3.46
N ALA A 60 -3.93 4.27 -3.16
CA ALA A 60 -3.17 3.18 -3.71
C ALA A 60 -3.25 1.94 -2.82
N TRP A 61 -3.42 2.13 -1.51
CA TRP A 61 -3.93 1.09 -0.63
C TRP A 61 -5.33 0.65 -1.07
N GLU A 62 -6.24 1.59 -1.31
CA GLU A 62 -7.58 1.23 -1.80
C GLU A 62 -7.49 0.35 -3.05
N LEU A 63 -6.67 0.70 -4.04
CA LEU A 63 -6.46 -0.13 -5.23
C LEU A 63 -5.86 -1.50 -4.90
N LEU A 64 -4.86 -1.55 -4.01
CA LEU A 64 -4.23 -2.80 -3.61
C LEU A 64 -5.24 -3.74 -2.93
N ALA A 65 -6.23 -3.21 -2.20
CA ALA A 65 -7.27 -4.01 -1.55
C ALA A 65 -8.08 -4.87 -2.55
N TYR A 66 -8.10 -4.51 -3.83
CA TYR A 66 -8.74 -5.25 -4.92
C TYR A 66 -7.81 -6.21 -5.67
N VAL A 67 -6.51 -6.19 -5.36
CA VAL A 67 -5.55 -7.09 -5.99
C VAL A 67 -5.59 -8.44 -5.29
N LYS A 68 -5.80 -9.53 -6.03
CA LYS A 68 -5.68 -10.90 -5.48
C LYS A 68 -4.21 -11.23 -5.23
N LYS A 69 -3.94 -12.09 -4.25
CA LYS A 69 -2.57 -12.55 -3.95
C LYS A 69 -1.86 -13.12 -5.18
N GLU A 70 -2.57 -13.84 -6.05
CA GLU A 70 -2.03 -14.45 -7.27
C GLU A 70 -1.69 -13.42 -8.36
N GLN A 71 -2.22 -12.19 -8.25
CA GLN A 71 -1.95 -11.08 -9.16
C GLN A 71 -0.80 -10.19 -8.66
N LEU A 72 -0.26 -10.44 -7.45
CA LEU A 72 0.93 -9.76 -6.99
C LEU A 72 2.11 -10.03 -7.95
N PRO A 73 2.98 -9.03 -8.16
CA PRO A 73 4.06 -9.13 -9.12
C PRO A 73 5.04 -10.26 -8.77
N THR A 74 5.57 -10.90 -9.80
CA THR A 74 6.69 -11.83 -9.69
C THR A 74 7.98 -11.16 -10.15
N ALA A 75 9.12 -11.81 -9.92
CA ALA A 75 10.42 -11.29 -10.36
C ALA A 75 10.39 -10.87 -11.83
N GLY A 76 10.62 -9.58 -12.10
CA GLY A 76 10.66 -9.02 -13.46
C GLY A 76 9.32 -8.54 -14.02
N ASN A 77 8.20 -8.69 -13.31
CA ASN A 77 6.88 -8.22 -13.77
C ASN A 77 6.17 -7.37 -12.71
N PRO A 78 6.55 -6.09 -12.53
CA PRO A 78 5.88 -5.19 -11.59
C PRO A 78 4.45 -4.87 -12.02
N LEU A 79 3.57 -4.69 -11.03
CA LEU A 79 2.19 -4.26 -11.26
C LEU A 79 2.19 -2.75 -11.50
N TYR A 80 1.57 -2.30 -12.59
CA TYR A 80 1.41 -0.88 -12.87
C TYR A 80 -0.05 -0.50 -12.90
N GLU A 81 -0.39 0.59 -12.22
CA GLU A 81 -1.69 1.23 -12.32
C GLU A 81 -1.51 2.75 -12.35
N SER A 82 -2.39 3.42 -13.09
CA SER A 82 -2.47 4.87 -13.10
C SER A 82 -3.72 5.30 -12.35
N PHE A 83 -3.60 6.28 -11.47
CA PHE A 83 -4.76 6.87 -10.82
C PHE A 83 -4.58 8.36 -10.59
N ASN A 84 -5.73 9.02 -10.43
CA ASN A 84 -5.83 10.45 -10.24
C ASN A 84 -6.33 10.74 -8.84
N ILE A 85 -5.73 11.74 -8.19
CA ILE A 85 -6.29 12.32 -6.97
C ILE A 85 -6.58 13.81 -7.20
N SER A 86 -7.55 14.33 -6.48
CA SER A 86 -7.89 15.76 -6.49
C SER A 86 -7.65 16.33 -5.09
N VAL A 87 -6.72 17.28 -4.98
CA VAL A 87 -6.39 17.95 -3.72
C VAL A 87 -6.41 19.45 -3.95
N ASP A 88 -7.16 20.18 -3.13
CA ASP A 88 -7.33 21.63 -3.23
C ASP A 88 -7.78 22.12 -4.63
N GLY A 89 -8.54 21.28 -5.35
CA GLY A 89 -9.02 21.56 -6.71
C GLY A 89 -8.00 21.31 -7.83
N ILE A 90 -6.80 20.81 -7.50
CA ILE A 90 -5.77 20.43 -8.46
C ILE A 90 -5.81 18.91 -8.65
N VAL A 91 -5.85 18.46 -9.90
CA VAL A 91 -5.79 17.04 -10.25
C VAL A 91 -4.34 16.63 -10.48
N TYR A 92 -3.90 15.61 -9.75
CA TYR A 92 -2.61 14.97 -9.93
C TYR A 92 -2.83 13.62 -10.60
N GLU A 93 -2.29 13.44 -11.80
CA GLU A 93 -2.23 12.14 -12.47
C GLU A 93 -0.89 11.50 -12.18
N HIS A 94 -0.91 10.21 -11.80
CA HIS A 94 0.33 9.49 -11.66
C HIS A 94 0.24 8.04 -12.12
N ARG A 95 1.29 7.62 -12.83
CA ARG A 95 1.51 6.24 -13.26
C ARG A 95 2.46 5.58 -12.27
N LEU A 96 1.98 4.58 -11.55
CA LEU A 96 2.75 3.93 -10.52
C LEU A 96 3.13 2.51 -10.90
N ALA A 97 4.39 2.16 -10.62
CA ALA A 97 4.82 0.77 -10.44
C ALA A 97 4.43 0.37 -9.02
N TYR A 98 3.16 0.07 -8.78
CA TYR A 98 2.66 0.06 -7.42
C TYR A 98 3.23 -1.06 -6.57
N VAL A 99 3.66 -2.20 -7.15
CA VAL A 99 4.27 -3.29 -6.39
C VAL A 99 5.52 -3.83 -7.09
N GLY A 100 6.63 -3.99 -6.36
CA GLY A 100 7.86 -4.68 -6.78
C GLY A 100 8.14 -5.95 -5.96
N TYR A 101 8.71 -6.98 -6.59
CA TYR A 101 9.17 -8.21 -5.93
C TYR A 101 10.66 -8.11 -5.55
N LEU A 102 11.02 -8.48 -4.31
CA LEU A 102 12.38 -8.27 -3.79
C LEU A 102 13.26 -9.54 -3.64
N HIS A 103 13.05 -10.56 -4.47
CA HIS A 103 13.88 -11.78 -4.60
C HIS A 103 13.86 -12.78 -3.41
N LYS A 104 13.54 -12.38 -2.17
CA LYS A 104 13.19 -13.28 -1.05
C LYS A 104 11.66 -13.36 -0.89
N GLN A 105 11.12 -14.57 -0.97
CA GLN A 105 9.69 -14.84 -0.74
C GLN A 105 9.23 -14.30 0.63
N PRO A 106 7.97 -13.84 0.81
CA PRO A 106 7.06 -13.13 -0.08
C PRO A 106 6.99 -11.64 0.33
N ILE A 107 8.12 -10.92 0.29
CA ILE A 107 8.16 -9.49 0.61
C ILE A 107 7.99 -8.68 -0.68
N TYR A 108 7.06 -7.74 -0.62
CA TYR A 108 6.68 -6.84 -1.69
C TYR A 108 6.95 -5.40 -1.28
N GLU A 109 7.08 -4.55 -2.28
CA GLU A 109 7.34 -3.13 -2.09
C GLU A 109 6.30 -2.31 -2.83
N LEU A 110 5.52 -1.56 -2.07
CA LEU A 110 4.73 -0.45 -2.56
C LEU A 110 5.66 0.64 -3.11
N ARG A 111 5.51 1.08 -4.37
CA ARG A 111 6.27 2.22 -4.91
C ARG A 111 5.40 3.40 -5.35
N ILE A 112 5.63 4.56 -4.75
CA ILE A 112 5.03 5.85 -5.15
C ILE A 112 6.16 6.85 -5.46
N SER A 113 6.13 7.50 -6.63
CA SER A 113 7.23 8.39 -7.06
C SER A 113 6.74 9.73 -7.61
N LEU A 114 6.41 10.70 -6.76
CA LEU A 114 5.86 11.98 -7.20
C LEU A 114 6.97 12.94 -7.65
N GLU A 115 7.24 12.98 -8.96
CA GLU A 115 8.27 13.84 -9.55
C GLU A 115 8.12 15.34 -9.20
N PRO A 116 6.91 15.95 -9.19
CA PRO A 116 6.76 17.36 -8.82
C PRO A 116 7.25 17.70 -7.41
N PHE A 117 7.30 16.71 -6.50
CA PHE A 117 7.78 16.87 -5.14
C PHE A 117 9.17 16.25 -4.91
N ASN A 118 9.82 15.74 -5.96
CA ASN A 118 11.06 14.95 -5.86
C ASN A 118 10.96 13.86 -4.77
N TRP A 119 9.83 13.16 -4.71
CA TRP A 119 9.49 12.27 -3.61
C TRP A 119 9.33 10.83 -4.10
N TYR A 120 10.14 9.91 -3.57
CA TYR A 120 10.16 8.50 -3.98
C TYR A 120 9.89 7.60 -2.78
N PHE A 121 8.62 7.56 -2.38
CA PHE A 121 8.14 6.75 -1.29
C PHE A 121 8.10 5.27 -1.63
N ARG A 122 8.49 4.46 -0.65
CA ARG A 122 8.39 3.02 -0.66
C ARG A 122 7.76 2.56 0.64
N ALA A 123 7.02 1.45 0.58
CA ALA A 123 6.64 0.73 1.79
C ALA A 123 6.72 -0.77 1.57
N THR A 124 7.29 -1.47 2.53
CA THR A 124 7.45 -2.93 2.46
C THR A 124 6.29 -3.64 3.13
N PHE A 125 5.82 -4.72 2.50
CA PHE A 125 4.68 -5.49 2.99
C PHE A 125 4.75 -6.97 2.58
N PHE A 126 3.86 -7.77 3.17
CA PHE A 126 3.65 -9.16 2.77
C PHE A 126 2.17 -9.56 2.86
N PRO A 127 1.71 -10.53 2.05
CA PRO A 127 0.39 -11.12 2.19
C PRO A 127 0.35 -12.14 3.33
N ALA A 128 -0.70 -12.09 4.14
CA ALA A 128 -1.01 -13.09 5.16
C ALA A 128 -2.50 -13.47 5.10
N TYR A 129 -2.83 -14.70 5.46
CA TYR A 129 -4.22 -15.10 5.65
C TYR A 129 -4.52 -15.23 7.14
N HIS A 130 -5.65 -14.67 7.54
CA HIS A 130 -6.18 -14.78 8.89
C HIS A 130 -7.68 -15.11 8.78
N GLU A 131 -8.10 -16.23 9.36
CA GLU A 131 -9.49 -16.72 9.29
C GLU A 131 -10.07 -16.79 7.87
N GLY A 132 -9.24 -17.13 6.89
CA GLY A 132 -9.63 -17.23 5.47
C GLY A 132 -9.69 -15.90 4.73
N LYS A 133 -9.48 -14.77 5.41
CA LYS A 133 -9.40 -13.43 4.80
C LYS A 133 -7.95 -13.09 4.48
N LEU A 134 -7.73 -12.42 3.34
CA LEU A 134 -6.42 -11.96 2.90
C LEU A 134 -6.12 -10.61 3.54
N PHE A 135 -4.89 -10.44 4.02
CA PHE A 135 -4.36 -9.20 4.56
C PHE A 135 -3.07 -8.83 3.86
N TYR A 136 -2.93 -7.57 3.46
CA TYR A 136 -1.64 -6.97 3.09
C TYR A 136 -1.07 -6.25 4.30
N CYS A 137 -0.04 -6.86 4.87
CA CYS A 137 0.59 -6.45 6.12
C CYS A 137 1.79 -5.56 5.81
N PHE A 138 1.59 -4.24 5.86
CA PHE A 138 2.66 -3.28 5.70
C PHE A 138 3.43 -3.10 7.01
N VAL A 139 4.73 -2.82 6.90
CA VAL A 139 5.60 -2.68 8.08
C VAL A 139 6.39 -1.38 8.04
N PHE A 140 7.31 -1.24 7.06
CA PHE A 140 8.22 -0.10 7.02
C PHE A 140 7.97 0.80 5.81
N PRO A 141 7.66 2.09 6.03
CA PRO A 141 7.79 3.14 5.02
C PRO A 141 9.24 3.60 4.92
N PHE A 142 9.66 4.06 3.75
CA PHE A 142 10.93 4.77 3.57
C PHE A 142 10.92 5.61 2.30
N GLU A 143 11.77 6.63 2.26
CA GLU A 143 11.97 7.46 1.09
C GLU A 143 13.31 7.13 0.43
N LYS A 144 13.31 6.98 -0.89
CA LYS A 144 14.55 6.84 -1.66
C LYS A 144 14.99 8.20 -2.17
N ASP A 145 16.26 8.49 -2.01
CA ASP A 145 16.90 9.56 -2.77
C ASP A 145 17.51 8.95 -4.04
N PRO A 146 17.02 9.30 -5.25
CA PRO A 146 17.57 8.78 -6.50
C PRO A 146 19.04 9.17 -6.74
N ARG A 147 19.57 10.13 -5.98
CA ARG A 147 20.96 10.59 -6.04
C ARG A 147 21.84 9.92 -5.00
N SER A 148 21.25 9.23 -4.02
CA SER A 148 22.00 8.52 -2.99
C SER A 148 22.53 7.18 -3.54
N PRO A 149 23.80 6.84 -3.30
CA PRO A 149 24.31 5.50 -3.61
C PRO A 149 23.80 4.44 -2.63
N VAL A 150 23.19 4.86 -1.51
CA VAL A 150 22.63 3.97 -0.50
C VAL A 150 21.18 3.67 -0.86
N ASP A 151 20.89 2.41 -1.15
CA ASP A 151 19.54 1.92 -1.36
C ASP A 151 19.05 1.17 -0.10
N PRO A 152 18.15 1.76 0.70
CA PRO A 152 17.67 1.13 1.93
C PRO A 152 16.70 -0.03 1.68
N THR A 153 16.34 -0.31 0.42
CA THR A 153 15.37 -1.35 0.06
C THR A 153 15.77 -2.72 0.61
N ASP A 154 17.05 -3.08 0.56
CA ASP A 154 17.52 -4.39 1.03
C ASP A 154 17.43 -4.54 2.56
N GLU A 155 17.66 -3.47 3.30
CA GLU A 155 17.53 -3.44 4.76
C GLU A 155 16.07 -3.59 5.18
N PHE A 156 15.18 -2.72 4.70
CA PHE A 156 13.76 -2.77 5.06
C PHE A 156 13.06 -4.06 4.61
N LYS A 157 13.53 -4.65 3.50
CA LYS A 157 13.11 -5.98 3.09
C LYS A 157 13.44 -7.05 4.13
N GLU A 158 14.66 -7.05 4.65
CA GLU A 158 15.09 -8.04 5.64
C GLU A 158 14.35 -7.83 6.97
N LEU A 159 14.18 -6.59 7.41
CA LEU A 159 13.41 -6.26 8.61
C LEU A 159 11.94 -6.70 8.48
N THR A 160 11.31 -6.43 7.32
CA THR A 160 9.95 -6.90 7.05
C THR A 160 9.85 -8.42 7.04
N TYR A 161 10.85 -9.11 6.51
CA TYR A 161 10.93 -10.56 6.55
C TYR A 161 11.02 -11.09 7.99
N GLN A 162 11.76 -10.42 8.87
CA GLN A 162 11.81 -10.77 10.29
C GLN A 162 10.44 -10.62 10.96
N VAL A 163 9.69 -9.56 10.66
CA VAL A 163 8.31 -9.40 11.15
C VAL A 163 7.40 -10.53 10.66
N LEU A 164 7.50 -10.93 9.38
CA LEU A 164 6.77 -12.10 8.87
C LEU A 164 7.14 -13.39 9.61
N MET A 165 8.43 -13.62 9.89
CA MET A 165 8.87 -14.80 10.65
C MET A 165 8.34 -14.76 12.09
N ASN A 166 8.34 -13.58 12.73
CA ASN A 166 7.81 -13.37 14.08
C ASN A 166 6.29 -13.57 14.13
N LEU A 167 5.55 -13.12 13.12
CA LEU A 167 4.11 -13.39 12.99
C LEU A 167 3.84 -14.89 12.92
N ARG A 168 4.66 -15.64 12.17
CA ARG A 168 4.51 -17.10 12.03
C ARG A 168 4.84 -17.86 13.30
N SER A 169 5.83 -17.42 14.07
CA SER A 169 6.27 -18.08 15.30
C SER A 169 5.49 -17.62 16.54
N ASN A 170 4.95 -16.40 16.54
CA ASN A 170 4.21 -15.80 17.65
C ASN A 170 2.98 -15.01 17.14
N ARG A 171 1.99 -15.75 16.62
CA ARG A 171 0.76 -15.15 16.08
C ARG A 171 0.00 -14.30 17.09
N GLN A 172 -0.02 -14.70 18.37
CA GLN A 172 -0.74 -14.00 19.43
C GLN A 172 -0.30 -12.54 19.59
N LYS A 173 1.00 -12.24 19.37
CA LYS A 173 1.53 -10.86 19.41
C LYS A 173 0.80 -9.93 18.43
N TYR A 174 0.39 -10.46 17.28
CA TYR A 174 -0.16 -9.68 16.18
C TYR A 174 -1.68 -9.80 16.04
N GLU A 175 -2.33 -10.65 16.84
CA GLU A 175 -3.75 -11.01 16.70
C GLU A 175 -4.68 -9.77 16.70
N GLN A 176 -4.35 -8.75 17.50
CA GLN A 176 -5.14 -7.54 17.60
C GLN A 176 -5.20 -6.72 16.30
N PHE A 177 -4.20 -6.85 15.42
CA PHE A 177 -4.12 -6.08 14.16
C PHE A 177 -4.94 -6.71 13.03
N PHE A 178 -5.43 -7.94 13.20
CA PHE A 178 -6.29 -8.63 12.22
C PHE A 178 -7.79 -8.40 12.47
N ARG A 179 -8.15 -7.41 13.28
CA ARG A 179 -9.54 -7.08 13.62
C ARG A 179 -10.09 -6.08 12.62
N GLU A 180 -11.29 -6.35 12.11
CA GLU A 180 -12.10 -5.43 11.28
C GLU A 180 -12.81 -4.38 12.11
#